data_AF-A0A7T0BYF4-F1
#
_entry.id   AF-A0A7T0BYF4-F1
#
_cell.length_a   1.000
_cell.length_b   1.000
_cell.length_c   1.000
_cell.angle_alpha   90.00
_cell.angle_beta   90.00
_cell.angle_gamma   90.00
#
_symmetry.space_group_name_H-M   'P 1'
#
loop_
_entity.id
_entity.type
_entity.pdbx_description
1 polymer ?
#
loop_
_entity_poly.entity_id
_entity_poly.type
_entity_poly.pdbx_seq_one_letter_code
_entity_poly.pdbx_strand_id
1 'polypeptide(L)'
;MSDLQEDVPLPVLLGHLKWNLQRFREMLDQEATPYFRDAALQRFEFTMSSVLKCIAAASGQKENAGPENLLDHALKENWLPEGTDTGDILNSIESLKPESRAETSDTVYKKLAGYYESFEKLHLKLQ
;
A
#
# COMPACT_ATOMS: atom_id res chain seq x y z
N MET A 1 4.68 -10.88 -29.95
CA MET A 1 3.62 -9.89 -29.64
C MET A 1 4.02 -9.23 -28.35
N SER A 2 4.55 -8.01 -28.44
CA SER A 2 4.90 -7.22 -27.25
C SER A 2 3.61 -6.55 -26.82
N ASP A 3 2.99 -7.03 -25.75
CA ASP A 3 1.95 -6.26 -25.07
C ASP A 3 2.65 -5.01 -24.50
N LEU A 4 2.59 -3.94 -25.28
CA LEU A 4 2.89 -2.59 -24.81
C LEU A 4 1.77 -2.24 -23.83
N GLN A 5 1.89 -2.73 -22.61
CA GLN A 5 1.25 -2.09 -21.48
C GLN A 5 1.88 -0.70 -21.42
N GLU A 6 1.16 0.31 -21.89
CA GLU A 6 1.61 1.69 -21.77
C GLU A 6 1.86 1.96 -20.28
N ASP A 7 3.11 2.23 -19.92
CA ASP A 7 3.47 2.56 -18.54
C ASP A 7 2.68 3.81 -18.15
N VAL A 8 1.73 3.65 -17.23
CA VAL A 8 0.89 4.77 -16.76
C VAL A 8 1.83 5.80 -16.13
N PRO A 9 1.79 7.08 -16.55
CA PRO A 9 2.72 8.07 -16.03
C PRO A 9 2.63 8.21 -14.51
N LEU A 10 3.79 8.33 -13.85
CA LEU A 10 3.87 8.48 -12.38
C LEU A 10 2.91 9.57 -11.84
N PRO A 11 2.74 10.76 -12.46
CA PRO A 11 1.79 11.76 -11.96
C PRO A 11 0.33 11.27 -11.91
N VAL A 12 -0.08 10.43 -12.88
CA VAL A 12 -1.42 9.83 -12.90
C VAL A 12 -1.56 8.81 -11.77
N LEU A 13 -0.54 7.97 -11.57
CA LEU A 13 -0.50 6.99 -10.47
C LEU A 13 -0.53 7.66 -9.09
N LEU A 14 0.22 8.76 -8.91
CA LEU A 14 0.19 9.54 -7.66
C LEU A 14 -1.18 10.17 -7.42
N GLY A 15 -1.88 10.61 -8.46
CA GLY A 15 -3.27 11.05 -8.37
C GLY A 15 -4.19 9.95 -7.83
N HIS A 16 -4.06 8.73 -8.32
CA HIS A 16 -4.80 7.57 -7.81
C HIS A 16 -4.40 7.21 -6.37
N LEU A 17 -3.10 7.23 -6.05
CA LEU A 17 -2.60 6.95 -4.70
C LEU A 17 -3.15 7.97 -3.70
N LYS A 18 -3.15 9.27 -4.03
CA LYS A 18 -3.75 10.32 -3.20
C LYS A 18 -5.23 10.04 -2.90
N TRP A 19 -5.99 9.65 -3.91
CA TRP A 19 -7.41 9.31 -3.74
C TRP A 19 -7.59 8.09 -2.82
N ASN A 20 -6.78 7.05 -3.01
CA ASN A 20 -6.82 5.85 -2.16
C ASN A 20 -6.43 6.15 -0.72
N LEU A 21 -5.38 6.95 -0.49
CA LEU A 21 -4.98 7.42 0.84
C LEU A 21 -6.12 8.19 1.52
N GLN A 22 -6.79 9.10 0.82
CA GLN A 22 -7.95 9.80 1.37
C GLN A 22 -9.05 8.82 1.82
N ARG A 23 -9.42 7.85 0.97
CA ARG A 23 -10.44 6.85 1.32
C ARG A 23 -10.00 5.93 2.45
N PHE A 24 -8.71 5.62 2.53
CA PHE A 24 -8.16 4.82 3.61
C PHE A 24 -8.25 5.58 4.94
N ARG A 25 -7.84 6.86 4.96
CA ARG A 25 -7.97 7.73 6.14
C ARG A 25 -9.42 7.83 6.61
N GLU A 26 -10.35 8.07 5.68
CA GLU A 26 -11.78 8.17 5.99
C GLU A 26 -12.32 6.93 6.71
N MET A 27 -11.82 5.73 6.38
CA MET A 27 -12.23 4.48 7.06
C MET A 27 -11.54 4.28 8.41
N LEU A 28 -10.29 4.75 8.55
CA LEU A 28 -9.58 4.71 9.84
C LEU A 28 -10.19 5.66 10.88
N ASP A 29 -10.80 6.76 10.43
CA ASP A 29 -11.44 7.75 11.32
C ASP A 29 -12.86 7.32 11.78
N GLN A 30 -13.40 6.20 11.29
CA GLN A 30 -14.70 5.68 11.72
C GLN A 30 -14.61 4.93 13.05
N GLU A 31 -15.75 4.76 13.72
CA GLU A 31 -15.83 3.87 14.88
C GLU A 31 -15.43 2.44 14.50
N ALA A 32 -14.64 1.78 15.35
CA ALA A 32 -14.12 0.43 15.14
C ALA A 32 -15.20 -0.64 15.27
N THR A 33 -16.17 -0.61 14.37
CA THR A 33 -17.18 -1.67 14.19
C THR A 33 -16.64 -2.74 13.24
N PRO A 34 -17.17 -3.97 13.26
CA PRO A 34 -16.78 -5.01 12.30
C PRO A 34 -16.90 -4.54 10.84
N TYR A 35 -17.94 -3.77 10.52
CA TYR A 35 -18.14 -3.21 9.18
C TYR A 35 -17.02 -2.25 8.76
N PHE A 36 -16.70 -1.25 9.60
CA PHE A 36 -15.68 -0.26 9.27
C PHE A 36 -14.26 -0.84 9.35
N ARG A 37 -14.03 -1.84 10.21
CA ARG A 37 -12.80 -2.63 10.23
C ARG A 37 -12.56 -3.29 8.88
N ASP A 38 -13.54 -4.05 8.40
CA ASP A 38 -13.40 -4.80 7.14
C ASP A 38 -13.26 -3.84 5.95
N ALA A 39 -13.95 -2.70 5.98
CA ALA A 39 -13.79 -1.64 4.99
C ALA A 39 -12.38 -1.02 5.00
N ALA A 40 -11.79 -0.77 6.18
CA ALA A 40 -10.43 -0.26 6.30
C ALA A 40 -9.39 -1.27 5.79
N LEU A 41 -9.57 -2.57 6.09
CA LEU A 41 -8.72 -3.64 5.57
C LEU A 41 -8.78 -3.71 4.04
N GLN A 42 -9.97 -3.58 3.47
CA GLN A 42 -10.13 -3.53 2.01
C GLN A 42 -9.43 -2.30 1.40
N ARG A 43 -9.51 -1.14 2.06
CA ARG A 43 -8.79 0.08 1.62
C ARG A 43 -7.28 -0.07 1.72
N PHE A 44 -6.79 -0.79 2.72
CA PHE A 44 -5.37 -1.14 2.82
C PHE A 44 -4.92 -1.99 1.62
N GLU A 45 -5.65 -3.04 1.25
CA GLU A 45 -5.35 -3.89 0.08
C GLU A 45 -5.29 -3.05 -1.22
N PHE A 46 -6.27 -2.17 -1.46
CA PHE A 46 -6.29 -1.29 -2.63
C PHE A 46 -5.16 -0.26 -2.65
N THR A 47 -4.87 0.32 -1.49
CA THR A 47 -3.80 1.33 -1.35
C THR A 47 -2.45 0.69 -1.61
N MET A 48 -2.20 -0.50 -1.07
CA MET A 48 -0.95 -1.23 -1.28
C MET A 48 -0.68 -1.50 -2.76
N SER A 49 -1.70 -1.93 -3.53
CA SER A 49 -1.56 -2.09 -4.98
C SER A 49 -1.13 -0.80 -5.68
N SER A 50 -1.68 0.35 -5.26
CA SER A 50 -1.32 1.66 -5.83
C SER A 50 0.09 2.11 -5.43
N VAL A 51 0.50 1.85 -4.19
CA VAL A 51 1.85 2.13 -3.70
C VAL A 51 2.89 1.38 -4.54
N LEU A 52 2.71 0.07 -4.75
CA LEU A 52 3.63 -0.74 -5.55
C LEU A 52 3.78 -0.22 -6.99
N LYS A 53 2.68 0.20 -7.61
CA LYS A 53 2.71 0.81 -8.96
C LYS A 53 3.48 2.13 -8.98
N CYS A 54 3.29 2.99 -7.98
CA CYS A 54 4.02 4.25 -7.88
C CYS A 54 5.53 3.99 -7.70
N ILE A 55 5.91 3.03 -6.86
CA ILE A 55 7.32 2.65 -6.68
C ILE A 55 7.91 2.11 -7.98
N ALA A 56 7.22 1.21 -8.66
CA ALA A 56 7.67 0.63 -9.93
C ALA A 56 7.91 1.74 -10.96
N ALA A 57 6.93 2.63 -11.16
CA ALA A 57 7.04 3.75 -12.09
C ALA A 57 8.16 4.74 -11.71
N ALA A 58 8.30 5.08 -10.42
CA ALA A 58 9.33 6.01 -9.95
C ALA A 58 10.76 5.43 -10.05
N SER A 59 10.90 4.12 -9.88
CA SER A 59 12.20 3.43 -9.95
C SER A 59 12.57 2.95 -11.35
N GLY A 60 11.68 3.09 -12.34
CA GLY A 60 11.85 2.51 -13.67
C GLY A 60 11.86 0.98 -13.69
N GLN A 61 11.38 0.35 -12.61
CA GLN A 61 11.23 -1.10 -12.51
C GLN A 61 9.88 -1.53 -13.09
N LYS A 62 9.81 -2.79 -13.54
CA LYS A 62 8.52 -3.36 -13.95
C LYS A 62 7.66 -3.64 -12.72
N GLU A 63 6.33 -3.52 -12.87
CA GLU A 63 5.38 -3.84 -11.81
C GLU A 63 5.52 -5.29 -11.29
N ASN A 64 6.04 -6.21 -12.12
CA ASN A 64 6.25 -7.61 -11.75
C ASN A 64 7.61 -7.90 -11.07
N ALA A 65 8.38 -6.87 -10.69
CA ALA A 65 9.63 -7.02 -9.94
C ALA A 65 9.44 -7.67 -8.56
N GLY A 66 8.20 -7.80 -8.09
CA GLY A 66 7.84 -8.42 -6.81
C GLY A 66 7.63 -7.35 -5.73
N PRO A 67 6.59 -7.48 -4.88
CA PRO A 67 6.30 -6.49 -3.84
C PRO A 67 7.46 -6.22 -2.87
N GLU A 68 8.20 -7.27 -2.49
CA GLU A 68 9.37 -7.18 -1.59
C GLU A 68 10.48 -6.30 -2.19
N ASN A 69 10.91 -6.59 -3.42
CA ASN A 69 11.95 -5.81 -4.10
C ASN A 69 11.58 -4.34 -4.27
N LEU A 70 10.30 -4.05 -4.56
CA LEU A 70 9.80 -2.68 -4.68
C LEU A 70 9.84 -1.95 -3.33
N LEU A 71 9.32 -2.56 -2.26
CA LEU A 71 9.33 -1.94 -0.94
C LEU A 71 10.76 -1.73 -0.41
N ASP A 72 11.64 -2.71 -0.59
CA ASP A 72 13.05 -2.59 -0.18
C ASP A 72 13.78 -1.49 -0.95
N HIS A 73 13.47 -1.31 -2.23
CA HIS A 73 13.98 -0.19 -3.00
C HIS A 73 13.45 1.14 -2.46
N ALA A 74 12.15 1.25 -2.19
CA ALA A 74 11.56 2.46 -1.62
C ALA A 74 12.14 2.82 -0.25
N LEU A 75 12.53 1.83 0.56
CA LEU A 75 13.23 2.05 1.83
C LEU A 75 14.66 2.57 1.59
N LYS A 76 15.41 1.97 0.65
CA LYS A 76 16.78 2.40 0.27
C LYS A 76 16.81 3.84 -0.27
N GLU A 77 15.80 4.23 -1.05
CA GLU A 77 15.67 5.57 -1.61
C GLU A 77 15.07 6.60 -0.62
N ASN A 78 14.79 6.19 0.63
CA ASN A 78 14.18 7.04 1.67
C ASN A 78 12.80 7.60 1.26
N TRP A 79 12.06 6.86 0.43
CA TRP A 79 10.66 7.15 0.12
C TRP A 79 9.75 6.68 1.25
N LEU A 80 10.08 5.53 1.85
CA LEU A 80 9.48 5.11 3.11
C LEU A 80 10.27 5.69 4.30
N PRO A 81 9.61 5.88 5.45
CA PRO A 81 10.30 6.25 6.70
C PRO A 81 11.39 5.27 7.09
N GLU A 82 12.44 5.77 7.72
CA GLU A 82 13.44 4.92 8.35
C GLU A 82 12.76 4.04 9.43
N GLY A 83 13.11 2.76 9.45
CA GLY A 83 12.52 1.78 10.38
C GLY A 83 11.16 1.23 9.98
N THR A 84 10.62 1.58 8.80
CA THR A 84 9.43 0.90 8.26
C THR A 84 9.73 -0.60 8.05
N ASP A 85 8.96 -1.46 8.71
CA ASP A 85 9.03 -2.91 8.53
C ASP A 85 8.24 -3.34 7.29
N THR A 86 8.94 -3.44 6.15
CA THR A 86 8.35 -3.85 4.86
C THR A 86 7.87 -5.29 4.89
N GLY A 87 8.53 -6.16 5.67
CA GLY A 87 8.13 -7.55 5.86
C GLY A 87 6.80 -7.67 6.61
N ASP A 88 6.59 -6.87 7.65
CA ASP A 88 5.32 -6.84 8.39
C ASP A 88 4.14 -6.32 7.53
N ILE A 89 4.38 -5.35 6.65
CA ILE A 89 3.38 -4.88 5.67
C ILE A 89 2.97 -6.02 4.73
N LEU A 90 3.95 -6.75 4.16
CA LEU A 90 3.69 -7.84 3.22
C LEU A 90 2.99 -9.01 3.89
N ASN A 91 3.45 -9.41 5.07
CA ASN A 91 2.82 -10.47 5.87
C ASN A 91 1.38 -10.10 6.22
N SER A 92 1.11 -8.83 6.51
CA SER A 92 -0.24 -8.36 6.80
C SER A 92 -1.15 -8.45 5.57
N ILE A 93 -0.68 -8.09 4.37
CA ILE A 93 -1.45 -8.28 3.12
C ILE A 93 -1.71 -9.77 2.85
N GLU A 94 -0.69 -10.61 2.97
CA GLU A 94 -0.80 -12.06 2.76
C GLU A 94 -1.84 -12.68 3.71
N SER A 95 -1.85 -12.23 4.96
CA SER A 95 -2.78 -12.70 5.99
C SER A 95 -4.24 -12.27 5.79
N LEU A 96 -4.51 -11.35 4.86
CA LEU A 96 -5.89 -10.94 4.51
C LEU A 96 -6.50 -11.78 3.38
N LYS A 97 -5.74 -12.76 2.86
CA LYS A 97 -6.28 -13.77 1.94
C LYS A 97 -7.41 -14.57 2.59
N PRO A 98 -8.37 -15.08 1.80
CA PRO A 98 -9.55 -15.76 2.33
C PRO A 98 -9.26 -16.89 3.32
N GLU A 99 -8.14 -17.59 3.16
CA GLU A 99 -7.77 -18.73 4.01
C GLU A 99 -7.45 -18.34 5.46
N SER A 100 -6.98 -17.13 5.70
CA SER A 100 -6.49 -16.68 7.02
C SER A 100 -7.20 -15.44 7.57
N ARG A 101 -7.97 -14.73 6.72
CA ARG A 101 -8.60 -13.44 7.05
C ARG A 101 -9.42 -13.44 8.35
N ALA A 102 -10.15 -14.52 8.63
CA ALA A 102 -11.00 -14.61 9.81
C ALA A 102 -10.21 -14.51 11.13
N GLU A 103 -8.97 -14.98 11.15
CA GLU A 103 -8.13 -15.06 12.35
C GLU A 103 -7.20 -13.84 12.51
N THR A 104 -6.94 -13.12 11.41
CA THR A 104 -5.87 -12.10 11.34
C THR A 104 -6.40 -10.68 11.22
N SER A 105 -7.66 -10.48 10.83
CA SER A 105 -8.25 -9.16 10.54
C SER A 105 -8.08 -8.16 11.68
N ASP A 106 -8.35 -8.55 12.93
CA ASP A 106 -8.20 -7.65 14.08
C ASP A 106 -6.73 -7.28 14.36
N THR A 107 -5.82 -8.21 14.12
CA THR A 107 -4.37 -7.99 14.30
C THR A 107 -3.85 -7.03 13.23
N VAL A 108 -4.24 -7.22 11.97
CA VAL A 108 -3.86 -6.32 10.87
C VAL A 108 -4.50 -4.94 11.05
N TYR A 109 -5.77 -4.88 11.46
CA TYR A 109 -6.49 -3.61 11.64
C TYR A 109 -5.77 -2.66 12.60
N LYS A 110 -5.21 -3.19 13.71
CA LYS A 110 -4.44 -2.41 14.70
C LYS A 110 -3.17 -1.76 14.14
N LYS A 111 -2.65 -2.25 13.01
CA LYS A 111 -1.43 -1.75 12.37
C LYS A 111 -1.70 -0.72 11.28
N LEU A 112 -2.93 -0.63 10.78
CA LEU A 112 -3.27 0.15 9.58
C LEU A 112 -2.92 1.64 9.69
N ALA A 113 -3.03 2.24 10.88
CA ALA A 113 -2.63 3.62 11.08
C ALA A 113 -1.15 3.85 10.77
N GLY A 114 -0.26 2.95 11.21
CA GLY A 114 1.18 3.04 10.92
C GLY A 114 1.50 2.80 9.44
N TYR A 115 0.76 1.90 8.79
CA TYR A 115 0.90 1.69 7.34
C TYR A 115 0.42 2.90 6.54
N TYR A 116 -0.71 3.50 6.93
CA TYR A 116 -1.21 4.74 6.34
C TYR A 116 -0.14 5.85 6.39
N GLU A 117 0.46 6.09 7.56
CA GLU A 117 1.50 7.11 7.72
C GLU A 117 2.73 6.85 6.84
N SER A 118 3.12 5.58 6.69
CA SER A 118 4.23 5.19 5.82
C SER A 118 3.90 5.48 4.35
N PHE A 119 2.69 5.13 3.90
CA PHE A 119 2.26 5.34 2.53
C PHE A 119 2.00 6.82 2.20
N GLU A 120 1.52 7.61 3.16
CA GLU A 120 1.38 9.06 3.01
C GLU A 120 2.73 9.74 2.82
N LYS A 121 3.74 9.36 3.62
CA LYS A 121 5.12 9.87 3.48
C LYS A 121 5.73 9.47 2.14
N LEU A 122 5.52 8.24 1.69
CA LEU A 122 5.94 7.81 0.35
C LEU A 122 5.31 8.65 -0.75
N HIS A 123 4.00 8.88 -0.69
CA HIS A 123 3.32 9.72 -1.66
C HIS A 123 3.92 11.14 -1.68
N LEU A 124 4.17 11.75 -0.52
CA LEU A 124 4.80 13.07 -0.43
C LEU A 124 6.23 13.11 -1.00
N LYS A 125 6.99 12.01 -0.88
CA LYS A 125 8.36 11.91 -1.41
C LYS A 125 8.43 11.79 -2.93
N LEU A 126 7.39 11.24 -3.55
CA LEU A 126 7.33 10.98 -4.98
C LEU A 126 6.68 12.13 -5.78
N GLN A 127 6.19 13.18 -5.11
CA GLN A 127 5.57 14.37 -5.75
C GLN A 127 6.56 15.30 -6.44
#